data_AF-A0A7S0ZPM3-F1
#
_entry.id   AF-A0A7S0ZPM3-F1
#
_cell.length_a   1.000
_cell.length_b   1.000
_cell.length_c   1.000
_cell.angle_alpha   90.00
_cell.angle_beta   90.00
_cell.angle_gamma   90.00
#
_symmetry.space_group_name_H-M   'P 1'
#
loop_
_entity.id
_entity.type
_entity.pdbx_description
1 polymer ?
#
loop_
_entity_poly.entity_id
_entity_poly.type
_entity_poly.pdbx_seq_one_letter_code
_entity_poly.pdbx_strand_id
1 'polypeptide(L)'
;VSFGWEQARPLLQEFTFDEGSADSHNRSLADVLSSASRLFDERTASAPTRPFCQVMLLISDGRFNKVKVRHWVHAALSKQQLPLLIIVDSGSAEANSMRSIFDLKFVSYEGGQCQVTPYLQDFPFPYYVVVQDLHSLPSILCDVLKQWFELAAAM
;
A
#
# COMPACT_ATOMS: atom_id res chain seq x y z
N VAL A 1 -13.13 16.08 16.01
CA VAL A 1 -12.07 16.61 15.12
C VAL A 1 -12.77 17.16 13.89
N SER A 2 -12.89 18.48 13.71
CA SER A 2 -13.50 19.02 12.48
C SER A 2 -12.41 19.24 11.45
N PHE A 3 -12.09 18.18 10.70
CA PHE A 3 -11.25 18.30 9.52
C PHE A 3 -12.13 18.79 8.36
N GLY A 4 -11.94 20.04 7.94
CA GLY A 4 -12.78 20.71 6.93
C GLY A 4 -12.01 21.07 5.65
N TRP A 5 -12.74 21.55 4.64
CA TRP A 5 -12.16 21.94 3.34
C TRP A 5 -10.98 22.92 3.45
N GLU A 6 -11.08 23.92 4.32
CA GLU A 6 -10.00 24.92 4.52
C GLU A 6 -8.68 24.30 5.02
N GLN A 7 -8.76 23.17 5.73
CA GLN A 7 -7.58 22.44 6.22
C GLN A 7 -7.11 21.39 5.20
N ALA A 8 -8.03 20.82 4.42
CA ALA A 8 -7.71 19.85 3.37
C ALA A 8 -7.07 20.52 2.14
N ARG A 9 -7.51 21.71 1.76
CA ARG A 9 -7.04 22.43 0.57
C ARG A 9 -5.52 22.59 0.50
N PRO A 10 -4.81 23.10 1.53
CA PRO A 10 -3.36 23.24 1.46
C PRO A 10 -2.67 21.88 1.36
N LEU A 11 -3.16 20.86 2.06
CA LEU A 11 -2.62 19.50 1.95
C LEU A 11 -2.77 18.94 0.53
N LEU A 12 -3.94 19.13 -0.10
CA LEU A 12 -4.19 18.70 -1.47
C LEU A 12 -3.28 19.40 -2.48
N GLN A 13 -2.87 20.64 -2.22
CA GLN A 13 -1.93 21.37 -3.07
C GLN A 13 -0.49 20.84 -3.00
N GLU A 14 -0.13 20.12 -1.94
CA GLU A 14 1.17 19.47 -1.81
C GLU A 14 1.28 18.18 -2.64
N PHE A 15 0.15 17.58 -3.05
CA PHE A 15 0.14 16.38 -3.89
C PHE A 15 0.31 16.73 -5.37
N THR A 16 1.55 17.01 -5.77
CA THR A 16 1.93 17.25 -7.19
C THR A 16 2.07 15.95 -8.00
N PHE A 17 2.33 14.84 -7.31
CA PHE A 17 2.59 13.51 -7.90
C PHE A 17 3.78 13.47 -8.88
N ASP A 18 4.71 14.43 -8.80
CA ASP A 18 5.90 14.53 -9.67
C ASP A 18 7.21 14.18 -8.93
N GLU A 19 7.13 13.20 -8.02
CA GLU A 19 8.25 12.80 -7.15
C GLU A 19 9.01 11.56 -7.68
N GLY A 20 8.93 11.32 -8.99
CA GLY A 20 9.55 10.19 -9.64
C GLY A 20 11.08 10.30 -9.66
N SER A 21 11.78 9.38 -9.00
CA SER A 21 13.25 9.28 -9.04
C SER A 21 13.74 7.89 -9.42
N ALA A 22 14.98 7.80 -9.91
CA ALA A 22 15.59 6.53 -10.32
C ALA A 22 15.61 5.47 -9.20
N ASP A 23 15.61 5.89 -7.94
CA ASP A 23 15.66 4.98 -6.77
C ASP A 23 14.28 4.82 -6.08
N SER A 24 13.24 5.49 -6.58
CA SER A 24 11.89 5.43 -6.01
C SER A 24 11.35 4.00 -5.94
N HIS A 25 11.66 3.18 -6.96
CA HIS A 25 11.29 1.77 -6.99
C HIS A 25 11.84 0.97 -5.80
N ASN A 26 13.03 1.31 -5.31
CA ASN A 26 13.68 0.58 -4.22
C ASN A 26 13.32 1.13 -2.84
N ARG A 27 13.08 2.43 -2.73
CA ARG A 27 13.04 3.13 -1.44
C ARG A 27 11.70 3.69 -1.06
N SER A 28 10.92 4.24 -2.00
CA SER A 28 9.76 5.07 -1.66
C SER A 28 8.77 4.36 -0.72
N LEU A 29 8.31 3.16 -1.08
CA LEU A 29 7.37 2.42 -0.25
C LEU A 29 7.98 1.89 1.06
N ALA A 30 9.26 1.53 1.05
CA ALA A 30 9.96 1.08 2.25
C ALA A 30 10.13 2.23 3.27
N ASP A 31 10.48 3.42 2.78
CA ASP A 31 10.63 4.62 3.59
C ASP A 31 9.27 5.08 4.14
N VAL A 32 8.18 4.96 3.37
CA VAL A 32 6.80 5.19 3.84
C VAL A 32 6.40 4.20 4.94
N LEU A 33 6.60 2.89 4.72
CA LEU A 33 6.27 1.85 5.71
C LEU A 33 7.03 2.06 7.03
N SER A 34 8.33 2.33 6.95
CA SER A 34 9.17 2.56 8.13
C SER A 34 8.76 3.83 8.89
N SER A 35 8.50 4.92 8.16
CA SER A 35 8.06 6.19 8.76
C SER A 35 6.70 6.07 9.42
N ALA A 36 5.73 5.45 8.75
CA ALA A 36 4.38 5.24 9.28
C ALA A 36 4.39 4.27 10.48
N SER A 37 5.20 3.20 10.45
CA SER A 37 5.40 2.31 11.61
C SER A 37 5.94 3.07 12.82
N ARG A 38 6.91 3.98 12.61
CA ARG A 38 7.44 4.82 13.70
C ARG A 38 6.37 5.75 14.29
N LEU A 39 5.55 6.38 13.44
CA LEU A 39 4.45 7.24 13.90
C LEU A 39 3.42 6.47 14.75
N PHE A 40 3.18 5.21 14.40
CA PHE A 40 2.34 4.34 15.21
C PHE A 40 2.98 4.00 16.55
N ASP A 41 4.28 3.67 16.56
CA ASP A 41 5.02 3.38 17.79
C ASP A 41 4.98 4.57 18.77
N GLU A 42 5.20 5.79 18.26
CA GLU A 42 5.14 7.04 19.04
C GLU A 42 3.77 7.26 19.69
N ARG A 43 2.68 6.90 18.98
CA ARG A 43 1.31 7.01 19.51
C ARG A 43 0.96 5.89 20.49
N THR A 44 1.46 4.68 20.26
CA THR A 44 1.21 3.54 21.16
C THR A 44 1.97 3.71 22.48
N ALA A 45 3.17 4.29 22.47
CA ALA A 45 3.95 4.54 23.69
C ALA A 45 3.24 5.45 24.72
N SER A 46 2.28 6.26 24.27
CA SER A 46 1.51 7.19 25.11
C SER A 46 0.09 6.69 25.44
N ALA A 47 -0.33 5.54 24.92
CA ALA A 47 -1.69 5.01 25.06
C ALA A 47 -1.74 3.77 25.98
N PRO A 48 -2.84 3.56 26.73
CA PRO A 48 -3.00 2.36 27.55
C PRO A 48 -3.08 1.09 26.69
N THR A 49 -2.60 -0.02 27.25
CA THR A 49 -2.60 -1.38 26.69
C THR A 49 -4.02 -1.86 26.37
N ARG A 50 -4.55 -1.47 25.22
CA ARG A 50 -5.69 -2.13 24.59
C ARG A 50 -5.18 -2.87 23.35
N PRO A 51 -5.84 -3.96 22.93
CA PRO A 51 -5.55 -4.58 21.65
C PRO A 51 -6.00 -3.62 20.53
N PHE A 52 -5.12 -2.72 20.11
CA PHE A 52 -5.39 -1.84 18.97
C PHE A 52 -4.72 -2.43 17.74
N CYS A 53 -5.53 -2.88 16.79
CA CYS A 53 -5.07 -3.08 15.42
C CYS A 53 -4.95 -1.71 14.75
N GLN A 54 -3.74 -1.27 14.43
CA GLN A 54 -3.51 0.00 13.74
C GLN A 54 -3.49 -0.25 12.22
N VAL A 55 -4.28 0.47 11.44
CA VAL A 55 -4.29 0.31 9.98
C VAL A 55 -3.41 1.33 9.30
N MET A 56 -2.54 0.83 8.43
CA MET A 56 -1.81 1.64 7.46
C MET A 56 -2.45 1.47 6.09
N LEU A 57 -3.27 2.45 5.69
CA LEU A 57 -3.88 2.47 4.37
C LEU A 57 -2.90 3.09 3.38
N LEU A 58 -2.40 2.27 2.45
CA LEU A 58 -1.43 2.66 1.43
C LEU A 58 -2.13 2.72 0.08
N ILE A 59 -1.88 3.76 -0.71
CA ILE A 59 -2.42 3.91 -2.06
C ILE A 59 -1.23 4.08 -3.00
N SER A 60 -1.12 3.22 -4.01
CA SER A 60 -0.01 3.19 -4.98
C SER A 60 -0.45 2.48 -6.25
N ASP A 61 0.33 2.60 -7.33
CA ASP A 61 0.21 1.78 -8.54
C ASP A 61 0.68 0.32 -8.35
N GLY A 62 1.19 -0.02 -7.15
CA GLY A 62 1.63 -1.36 -6.78
C GLY A 62 3.00 -1.76 -7.32
N ARG A 63 3.77 -0.83 -7.91
CA ARG A 63 5.04 -1.12 -8.59
C ARG A 63 6.25 -0.74 -7.74
N PHE A 64 6.82 -1.71 -7.04
CA PHE A 64 7.98 -1.48 -6.17
C PHE A 64 8.87 -2.72 -6.07
N ASN A 65 10.06 -2.55 -5.48
CA ASN A 65 11.00 -3.62 -5.19
C ASN A 65 10.49 -4.46 -4.01
N LYS A 66 9.88 -5.60 -4.34
CA LYS A 66 9.30 -6.53 -3.37
C LYS A 66 10.27 -7.01 -2.31
N VAL A 67 11.54 -7.23 -2.68
CA VAL A 67 12.57 -7.73 -1.76
C VAL A 67 12.84 -6.70 -0.66
N LYS A 68 12.91 -5.42 -1.02
CA LYS A 68 13.13 -4.33 -0.06
C LYS A 68 11.92 -4.08 0.83
N VAL A 69 10.71 -4.22 0.29
CA VAL A 69 9.46 -3.94 1.00
C VAL A 69 9.03 -5.08 1.94
N ARG A 70 9.31 -6.34 1.59
CA ARG A 70 8.87 -7.53 2.34
C ARG A 70 9.24 -7.48 3.83
N HIS A 71 10.48 -7.12 4.14
CA HIS A 71 10.92 -7.04 5.54
C HIS A 71 10.09 -6.02 6.35
N TRP A 72 9.80 -4.86 5.77
CA TRP A 72 9.01 -3.81 6.42
C TRP A 72 7.54 -4.21 6.63
N VAL A 73 6.94 -4.92 5.66
CA VAL A 73 5.57 -5.44 5.82
C VAL A 73 5.52 -6.44 6.97
N HIS A 74 6.44 -7.40 7.03
CA HIS A 74 6.51 -8.36 8.13
C HIS A 74 6.77 -7.67 9.49
N ALA A 75 7.65 -6.67 9.53
CA ALA A 75 7.92 -5.91 10.74
C ALA A 75 6.67 -5.17 11.25
N ALA A 76 5.90 -4.54 10.36
CA ALA A 76 4.64 -3.87 10.71
C ALA A 76 3.62 -4.88 11.28
N LEU A 77 3.40 -6.00 10.59
CA LEU A 77 2.47 -7.05 11.03
C LEU A 77 2.86 -7.63 12.40
N SER A 78 4.16 -7.80 12.66
CA SER A 78 4.66 -8.30 13.96
C SER A 78 4.38 -7.34 15.12
N LYS A 79 4.16 -6.05 14.81
CA LYS A 79 3.75 -5.01 15.76
C LYS A 79 2.24 -4.81 15.83
N GLN A 80 1.44 -5.69 15.21
CA GLN A 80 -0.02 -5.52 15.07
C GLN A 80 -0.42 -4.25 14.30
N GLN A 81 0.48 -3.76 13.45
CA GLN A 81 0.20 -2.71 12.47
C GLN A 81 -0.17 -3.41 11.17
N LEU A 82 -1.39 -3.20 10.68
CA LEU A 82 -1.95 -3.84 9.51
C LEU A 82 -1.73 -2.97 8.26
N PRO A 83 -0.69 -3.24 7.44
CA PRO A 83 -0.54 -2.60 6.15
C PRO A 83 -1.54 -3.16 5.14
N LEU A 84 -2.39 -2.30 4.61
CA LEU A 84 -3.33 -2.59 3.55
C LEU A 84 -3.01 -1.74 2.32
N LEU A 85 -2.78 -2.39 1.18
CA LEU A 85 -2.44 -1.70 -0.06
C LEU A 85 -3.62 -1.63 -1.03
N ILE A 86 -4.01 -0.43 -1.41
CA ILE A 86 -4.91 -0.17 -2.53
C ILE A 86 -4.04 0.11 -3.75
N ILE A 87 -4.12 -0.79 -4.72
CA ILE A 87 -3.43 -0.71 -5.99
C ILE A 87 -4.36 -0.02 -6.99
N VAL A 88 -4.01 1.18 -7.42
CA VAL A 88 -4.73 1.89 -8.47
C VAL A 88 -4.17 1.45 -9.82
N ASP A 89 -4.97 0.72 -10.58
CA ASP A 89 -4.58 0.18 -11.89
C ASP A 89 -5.52 0.71 -12.98
N SER A 90 -5.23 1.90 -13.50
CA SER A 90 -6.03 2.52 -14.56
C SER A 90 -6.03 1.77 -15.91
N GLY A 91 -5.30 0.63 -16.00
CA GLY A 91 -5.24 -0.23 -17.17
C GLY A 91 -4.73 0.46 -18.44
N SER A 92 -4.75 -0.24 -19.57
CA SER A 92 -4.40 0.30 -20.90
C SER A 92 -5.51 1.16 -21.53
N ALA A 93 -6.42 1.71 -20.72
CA ALA A 93 -7.56 2.50 -21.20
C ALA A 93 -7.12 3.80 -21.90
N GLU A 94 -5.91 4.27 -21.60
CA GLU A 94 -5.27 5.38 -22.31
C GLU A 94 -4.10 4.88 -23.17
N ALA A 95 -3.96 5.44 -24.37
CA ALA A 95 -2.95 5.03 -25.36
C ALA A 95 -1.48 5.18 -24.88
N ASN A 96 -1.25 5.94 -23.80
CA ASN A 96 0.06 6.13 -23.15
C ASN A 96 0.12 5.54 -21.74
N SER A 97 -0.88 4.77 -21.32
CA SER A 97 -0.91 4.19 -19.97
C SER A 97 0.11 3.07 -19.85
N MET A 98 0.77 3.02 -18.69
CA MET A 98 1.67 1.93 -18.33
C MET A 98 0.87 0.62 -18.26
N ARG A 99 1.45 -0.50 -18.73
CA ARG A 99 0.77 -1.82 -18.75
C ARG A 99 0.12 -2.15 -17.42
N SER A 100 -1.05 -2.80 -17.43
CA SER A 100 -1.74 -3.20 -16.21
C SER A 100 -0.84 -4.05 -15.31
N ILE A 101 -1.02 -3.93 -13.99
CA ILE A 101 -0.28 -4.75 -13.01
C ILE A 101 -0.48 -6.26 -13.24
N PHE A 102 -1.61 -6.67 -13.80
CA PHE A 102 -1.90 -8.08 -14.13
C PHE A 102 -1.06 -8.60 -15.30
N ASP A 103 -0.60 -7.72 -16.19
CA ASP A 103 0.24 -8.08 -17.34
C ASP A 103 1.73 -8.13 -16.98
N LEU A 104 2.11 -7.60 -15.81
CA LEU A 104 3.48 -7.57 -15.35
C LEU A 104 3.95 -8.99 -14.98
N LYS A 105 5.20 -9.29 -15.33
CA LYS A 105 5.84 -10.58 -15.06
C LYS A 105 7.27 -10.35 -14.61
N PHE A 106 7.75 -11.22 -13.73
CA PHE A 106 9.15 -11.34 -13.39
C PHE A 106 9.75 -12.56 -14.08
N VAL A 107 11.01 -12.43 -14.49
CA VAL A 107 11.79 -13.52 -15.04
C VAL A 107 12.91 -13.85 -14.06
N SER A 108 12.92 -15.07 -13.55
CA SER A 108 14.02 -15.62 -12.75
C SER A 108 14.71 -16.74 -13.52
N TYR A 109 15.99 -16.95 -13.23
CA TYR A 109 16.75 -18.07 -13.77
C TYR A 109 17.16 -18.97 -12.60
N GLU A 110 16.57 -20.16 -12.53
CA GLU A 110 16.93 -21.19 -11.54
C GLU A 110 17.49 -22.39 -12.29
N GLY A 111 18.73 -22.79 -11.98
CA GLY A 111 19.36 -23.97 -12.59
C GLY A 111 19.49 -23.92 -14.13
N GLY A 112 19.52 -22.72 -14.71
CA GLY A 112 19.57 -22.53 -16.17
C GLY A 112 18.22 -22.58 -16.87
N GLN A 113 17.11 -22.79 -16.14
CA GLN A 113 15.76 -22.67 -16.67
C GLN A 113 15.19 -21.28 -16.39
N CYS A 114 14.61 -20.68 -17.44
CA CYS A 114 13.89 -19.41 -17.35
C CYS A 114 12.50 -19.68 -16.79
N GLN A 115 12.21 -19.12 -15.61
CA GLN A 115 10.89 -19.15 -15.01
C GLN A 115 10.25 -17.76 -15.12
N VAL A 116 9.05 -17.72 -15.68
CA VAL A 116 8.26 -16.50 -15.82
C VAL A 116 7.11 -16.54 -14.82
N THR A 117 7.11 -15.61 -13.87
CA THR A 117 6.16 -15.56 -12.76
C THR A 117 5.32 -14.28 -12.84
N PRO A 118 3.98 -14.36 -12.79
CA PRO A 118 3.11 -13.19 -12.69
C PRO A 118 3.53 -12.27 -11.53
N TYR A 119 3.44 -10.95 -11.76
CA TYR A 119 3.87 -9.95 -10.77
C TYR A 119 3.14 -10.08 -9.45
N LEU A 120 1.87 -10.48 -9.42
CA LEU A 120 1.10 -10.60 -8.17
C LEU A 120 1.29 -11.94 -7.44
N GLN A 121 1.97 -12.93 -8.03
CA GLN A 121 2.08 -14.27 -7.43
C GLN A 121 2.92 -14.28 -6.13
N ASP A 122 4.03 -13.53 -6.09
CA ASP A 122 4.87 -13.35 -4.88
C ASP A 122 4.77 -11.91 -4.39
N PHE A 123 3.56 -11.46 -4.03
CA PHE A 123 3.34 -10.08 -3.60
C PHE A 123 3.55 -9.95 -2.08
N PRO A 124 4.30 -8.95 -1.59
CA PRO A 124 4.71 -8.90 -0.18
C PRO A 124 3.62 -8.41 0.77
N PHE A 125 2.51 -7.86 0.26
CA PHE A 125 1.37 -7.48 1.08
C PHE A 125 0.38 -8.64 1.16
N PRO A 126 0.02 -9.12 2.36
CA PRO A 126 -1.03 -10.12 2.51
C PRO A 126 -2.43 -9.53 2.30
N TYR A 127 -2.59 -8.21 2.51
CA TYR A 127 -3.85 -7.49 2.32
C TYR A 127 -3.67 -6.42 1.25
N TYR A 128 -4.27 -6.64 0.08
CA TYR A 128 -4.31 -5.66 -0.99
C TYR A 128 -5.58 -5.80 -1.84
N VAL A 129 -5.95 -4.73 -2.51
CA VAL A 129 -7.03 -4.70 -3.49
C VAL A 129 -6.54 -3.99 -4.75
N VAL A 130 -6.89 -4.51 -5.92
CA VAL A 130 -6.62 -3.85 -7.21
C VAL A 130 -7.89 -3.17 -7.68
N VAL A 131 -7.80 -1.86 -7.89
CA VAL A 131 -8.92 -1.00 -8.31
C VAL A 131 -8.66 -0.55 -9.74
N GLN A 132 -9.45 -1.09 -10.68
CA GLN A 132 -9.38 -0.71 -12.09
C GLN A 132 -10.36 0.40 -12.46
N ASP A 133 -11.51 0.46 -11.78
CA ASP A 133 -12.48 1.55 -11.92
C ASP A 133 -12.34 2.53 -10.76
N LEU A 134 -11.81 3.72 -11.03
CA LEU A 134 -11.64 4.78 -10.03
C LEU A 134 -12.97 5.30 -9.47
N HIS A 135 -14.09 5.14 -10.19
CA HIS A 135 -15.40 5.51 -9.67
C HIS A 135 -15.85 4.59 -8.53
N SER A 136 -15.34 3.36 -8.50
CA SER A 136 -15.62 2.39 -7.43
C SER A 136 -14.75 2.59 -6.17
N LEU A 137 -13.65 3.34 -6.28
CA LEU A 137 -12.67 3.52 -5.20
C LEU A 137 -13.30 3.98 -3.86
N PRO A 138 -14.23 4.97 -3.81
CA PRO A 138 -14.88 5.36 -2.57
C PRO A 138 -15.68 4.22 -1.92
N SER A 139 -16.35 3.39 -2.73
CA SER A 139 -17.11 2.24 -2.22
C SER A 139 -16.16 1.17 -1.68
N ILE A 140 -15.09 0.87 -2.41
CA ILE A 140 -14.07 -0.11 -2.00
C ILE A 140 -13.42 0.32 -0.69
N LEU A 141 -13.08 1.61 -0.55
CA LEU A 141 -12.57 2.17 0.70
C LEU A 141 -13.52 1.96 1.87
N CYS A 142 -14.82 2.21 1.66
CA CYS A 142 -15.84 1.95 2.68
C CYS A 142 -15.87 0.47 3.08
N ASP A 143 -15.82 -0.46 2.13
CA ASP A 143 -15.88 -1.89 2.41
C ASP A 143 -14.62 -2.40 3.11
N VAL A 144 -13.45 -1.92 2.70
CA VAL A 144 -12.16 -2.15 3.38
C VAL A 144 -12.23 -1.70 4.84
N LEU A 145 -12.75 -0.50 5.10
CA LEU A 145 -12.87 0.03 6.45
C LEU A 145 -13.84 -0.80 7.29
N LYS A 146 -14.99 -1.23 6.73
CA LYS A 146 -15.93 -2.13 7.41
C LYS A 146 -15.27 -3.44 7.81
N GLN A 147 -14.57 -4.09 6.86
CA GLN A 147 -13.84 -5.33 7.12
C GLN A 147 -12.80 -5.15 8.22
N TRP A 148 -12.09 -4.03 8.22
CA TRP A 148 -11.16 -3.74 9.30
C TRP A 148 -11.86 -3.57 10.65
N PHE A 149 -12.98 -2.84 10.72
CA PHE A 149 -13.74 -2.70 11.97
C PHE A 149 -14.24 -4.05 12.50
N GLU A 150 -14.68 -4.95 11.61
CA GLU A 150 -15.10 -6.31 11.97
C GLU A 150 -13.93 -7.12 12.52
N LEU A 151 -12.78 -7.09 11.85
CA LEU A 151 -11.55 -7.74 12.33
C LEU A 151 -11.11 -7.18 13.69
N ALA A 152 -11.14 -5.86 13.85
CA ALA A 152 -10.77 -5.18 15.10
C ALA A 152 -11.74 -5.49 16.25
N ALA A 153 -13.02 -5.76 15.96
CA ALA A 153 -14.00 -6.16 16.96
C ALA A 153 -13.91 -7.66 17.33
N ALA A 154 -13.35 -8.49 16.44
CA ALA A 154 -13.19 -9.93 16.65
C ALA A 154 -11.88 -10.31 17.38
N MET A 155 -10.94 -9.38 17.52
CA MET A 155 -9.68 -9.51 18.26
C MET A 155 -9.79 -9.02 19.70
#